data_AF-A0A957RPN9-F1
#
_entry.id   AF-A0A957RPN9-F1
#
_cell.length_a   1.000
_cell.length_b   1.000
_cell.length_c   1.000
_cell.angle_alpha   90.00
_cell.angle_beta   90.00
_cell.angle_gamma   90.00
#
_symmetry.space_group_name_H-M   'P 1'
#
loop_
_entity.id
_entity.type
_entity.pdbx_description
1 polymer ?
#
loop_
_entity_poly.entity_id
_entity_poly.type
_entity_poly.pdbx_seq_one_letter_code
_entity_poly.pdbx_strand_id
1 'polypeptide(L)'
;MGKPAFIPYLTLALFRSMLAGFLATLDAALDDPAAFRTTCDELRQSHAHFAAPEFQFWHLQPAVPDELPRLLLNEPFAGALSDGWQWIASQEGATLATGNGLHIATAEACDLWHLNFRAPRLVKEVQGDFAIEATCRRAEGGALPMGGLCLWGSTADFVRLDTGAMGESEVTFAGSIANKDRFIGRGRLVGDTICLRLERKGDRVRGLCRTDGGAWFLVGEADWSWSGVLLAGPFVAGLVDRTA
;
A
#
# COMPACT_ATOMS: atom_id res chain seq x y z
N MET A 1 -12.05 -4.09 43.86
CA MET A 1 -11.57 -4.73 42.61
C MET A 1 -11.36 -3.60 41.60
N GLY A 2 -10.10 -3.17 41.42
CA GLY A 2 -9.79 -2.04 40.54
C GLY A 2 -10.11 -2.38 39.09
N LYS A 3 -10.72 -1.46 38.35
CA LYS A 3 -10.83 -1.56 36.88
C LYS A 3 -9.43 -1.86 36.34
N PRO A 4 -9.23 -2.89 35.51
CA PRO A 4 -7.93 -3.10 34.91
C PRO A 4 -7.59 -1.83 34.12
N ALA A 5 -6.50 -1.16 34.51
CA ALA A 5 -5.96 -0.09 33.71
C ALA A 5 -5.56 -0.71 32.37
N PHE A 6 -6.29 -0.36 31.31
CA PHE A 6 -5.89 -0.69 29.95
C PHE A 6 -4.48 -0.13 29.76
N ILE A 7 -3.50 -1.02 29.63
CA ILE A 7 -2.09 -0.69 29.60
C ILE A 7 -1.84 0.16 28.33
N PRO A 8 -1.00 1.22 28.38
CA PRO A 8 -0.77 2.14 27.24
C PRO A 8 0.09 1.52 26.12
N TYR A 9 -0.13 0.25 25.77
CA TYR A 9 0.48 -0.39 24.59
C TYR A 9 -0.21 0.02 23.27
N LEU A 10 -1.22 0.89 23.33
CA LEU A 10 -1.98 1.46 22.21
C LEU A 10 -1.14 2.33 21.26
N THR A 11 0.14 2.53 21.53
CA THR A 11 1.08 3.27 20.66
C THR A 11 1.87 2.37 19.70
N LEU A 12 1.69 1.04 19.74
CA LEU A 12 2.46 0.12 18.91
C LEU A 12 1.89 0.01 17.49
N ALA A 13 2.75 0.05 16.47
CA ALA A 13 2.37 -0.19 15.08
C ALA A 13 1.61 -1.52 14.89
N LEU A 14 1.95 -2.54 15.68
CA LEU A 14 1.25 -3.83 15.76
C LEU A 14 -0.26 -3.69 16.06
N PHE A 15 -0.64 -2.80 17.00
CA PHE A 15 -2.04 -2.57 17.31
C PHE A 15 -2.80 -2.00 16.11
N ARG A 16 -2.14 -1.16 15.30
CA ARG A 16 -2.75 -0.56 14.11
C ARG A 16 -2.91 -1.57 12.99
N SER A 17 -1.92 -2.43 12.79
CA SER A 17 -2.06 -3.58 11.88
C SER A 17 -3.20 -4.52 12.31
N MET A 18 -3.36 -4.74 13.63
CA MET A 18 -4.49 -5.52 14.15
C MET A 18 -5.85 -4.83 13.93
N LEU A 19 -5.94 -3.53 14.20
CA LEU A 19 -7.16 -2.75 13.93
C LEU A 19 -7.48 -2.76 12.44
N ALA A 20 -6.49 -2.58 11.56
CA ALA A 20 -6.67 -2.66 10.12
C ALA A 20 -7.19 -4.04 9.69
N GLY A 21 -6.65 -5.14 10.23
CA GLY A 21 -7.15 -6.49 9.95
C GLY A 21 -8.59 -6.71 10.47
N PHE A 22 -8.91 -6.19 11.65
CA PHE A 22 -10.28 -6.21 12.18
C PHE A 22 -11.25 -5.44 11.28
N LEU A 23 -10.88 -4.23 10.88
CA LEU A 23 -11.68 -3.40 9.97
C LEU A 23 -11.86 -4.06 8.61
N ALA A 24 -10.82 -4.68 8.04
CA ALA A 24 -10.90 -5.44 6.81
C ALA A 24 -11.89 -6.61 6.91
N THR A 25 -11.84 -7.36 8.02
CA THR A 25 -12.77 -8.46 8.28
C THR A 25 -14.20 -7.96 8.40
N LEU A 26 -14.40 -6.85 9.10
CA LEU A 26 -15.72 -6.23 9.28
C LEU A 26 -16.29 -5.69 7.96
N ASP A 27 -15.47 -5.03 7.15
CA ASP A 27 -15.82 -4.51 5.82
C ASP A 27 -16.23 -5.64 4.86
N ALA A 28 -15.47 -6.76 4.89
CA ALA A 28 -15.81 -7.97 4.16
C ALA A 28 -17.12 -8.61 4.63
N ALA A 29 -17.34 -8.68 5.95
CA ALA A 29 -18.52 -9.32 6.54
C ALA A 29 -19.82 -8.52 6.34
N LEU A 30 -19.74 -7.19 6.35
CA LEU A 30 -20.89 -6.33 6.13
C LEU A 30 -21.30 -6.28 4.65
N ASP A 31 -20.31 -6.30 3.75
CA ASP A 31 -20.50 -6.22 2.29
C ASP A 31 -21.36 -5.02 1.83
N ASP A 32 -21.43 -3.98 2.65
CA ASP A 32 -22.14 -2.74 2.40
C ASP A 32 -21.24 -1.56 2.82
N PRO A 33 -20.68 -0.79 1.85
CA PRO A 33 -19.82 0.34 2.15
C PRO A 33 -20.49 1.43 2.99
N ALA A 34 -21.81 1.60 2.90
CA ALA A 34 -22.53 2.59 3.71
C ALA A 34 -22.64 2.12 5.17
N ALA A 35 -23.07 0.88 5.39
CA ALA A 35 -23.14 0.29 6.72
C ALA A 35 -21.76 0.23 7.40
N PHE A 36 -20.72 -0.12 6.65
CA PHE A 36 -19.35 -0.15 7.16
C PHE A 36 -18.88 1.23 7.60
N ARG A 37 -19.16 2.29 6.81
CA ARG A 37 -18.83 3.68 7.20
C ARG A 37 -19.53 4.10 8.47
N THR A 38 -20.83 3.84 8.59
CA THR A 38 -21.59 4.11 9.82
C THR A 38 -20.97 3.39 11.02
N THR A 39 -20.57 2.13 10.86
CA THR A 39 -19.95 1.35 11.93
C THR A 39 -18.57 1.91 12.31
N CYS A 40 -17.77 2.37 11.35
CA CYS A 40 -16.50 3.05 11.62
C CYS A 40 -16.71 4.32 12.44
N ASP A 41 -17.71 5.13 12.11
CA ASP A 41 -18.00 6.37 12.81
C ASP A 41 -18.44 6.11 14.25
N GLU A 42 -19.29 5.10 14.48
CA GLU A 42 -19.69 4.65 15.81
C GLU A 42 -18.48 4.15 16.62
N LEU A 43 -17.59 3.36 16.01
CA LEU A 43 -16.36 2.87 16.67
C LEU A 43 -15.44 4.03 17.08
N ARG A 44 -15.24 5.03 16.21
CA ARG A 44 -14.44 6.22 16.55
C ARG A 44 -15.03 7.02 17.70
N GLN A 45 -16.35 7.18 17.73
CA GLN A 45 -17.05 7.94 18.77
C GLN A 45 -17.04 7.20 20.12
N SER A 46 -17.29 5.89 20.11
CA SER A 46 -17.39 5.07 21.32
C SER A 46 -16.03 4.72 21.94
N HIS A 47 -14.96 4.71 21.13
CA HIS A 47 -13.64 4.27 21.53
C HIS A 47 -12.57 5.24 21.05
N ALA A 48 -12.42 6.36 21.76
CA ALA A 48 -11.44 7.40 21.45
C ALA A 48 -9.99 6.90 21.34
N HIS A 49 -9.66 5.73 21.91
CA HIS A 49 -8.33 5.11 21.76
C HIS A 49 -8.03 4.57 20.35
N PHE A 50 -9.06 4.33 19.53
CA PHE A 50 -8.85 4.01 18.11
C PHE A 50 -8.63 5.26 17.26
N ALA A 51 -9.03 6.44 17.75
CA ALA A 51 -8.81 7.72 17.06
C ALA A 51 -7.34 8.14 17.20
N ALA A 52 -6.48 7.52 16.38
CA ALA A 52 -5.08 7.88 16.26
C ALA A 52 -4.87 8.83 15.07
N PRO A 53 -4.15 9.95 15.23
CA PRO A 53 -3.90 10.88 14.13
C PRO A 53 -3.10 10.25 12.98
N GLU A 54 -2.41 9.14 13.24
CA GLU A 54 -1.56 8.47 12.26
C GLU A 54 -2.27 7.34 11.49
N PHE A 55 -3.52 6.97 11.85
CA PHE A 55 -4.34 5.99 11.12
C PHE A 55 -5.79 6.47 11.06
N GLN A 56 -6.06 7.43 10.17
CA GLN A 56 -7.37 8.08 10.06
C GLN A 56 -8.23 7.49 8.93
N PHE A 57 -7.60 6.92 7.90
CA PHE A 57 -8.28 6.44 6.70
C PHE A 57 -8.68 4.98 6.85
N TRP A 58 -9.85 4.73 7.45
CA TRP A 58 -10.34 3.37 7.74
C TRP A 58 -11.09 2.74 6.57
N HIS A 59 -11.47 3.55 5.58
CA HIS A 59 -12.18 3.13 4.37
C HIS A 59 -11.83 4.09 3.23
N LEU A 60 -12.11 3.67 2.00
CA LEU A 60 -11.94 4.50 0.80
C LEU A 60 -12.76 5.78 0.88
N GLN A 61 -12.18 6.88 0.41
CA GLN A 61 -12.85 8.17 0.27
C GLN A 61 -12.82 8.61 -1.20
N PRO A 62 -13.92 9.10 -1.79
CA PRO A 62 -13.90 9.65 -3.14
C PRO A 62 -12.82 10.74 -3.27
N ALA A 63 -12.05 10.70 -4.35
CA ALA A 63 -10.95 11.63 -4.54
C ALA A 63 -10.71 11.96 -6.01
N VAL A 64 -10.07 13.10 -6.23
CA VAL A 64 -9.52 13.48 -7.52
C VAL A 64 -7.99 13.40 -7.42
N PRO A 65 -7.30 12.72 -8.36
CA PRO A 65 -5.84 12.75 -8.44
C PRO A 65 -5.33 14.18 -8.65
N ASP A 66 -4.13 14.46 -8.14
CA ASP A 66 -3.44 15.71 -8.45
C ASP A 66 -3.12 15.77 -9.96
N GLU A 67 -3.42 16.91 -10.59
CA GLU A 67 -3.05 17.16 -11.98
C GLU A 67 -1.54 17.33 -12.11
N LEU A 68 -0.94 16.55 -13.01
CA LEU A 68 0.46 16.67 -13.38
C LEU A 68 0.56 17.07 -14.84
N PRO A 69 1.43 18.04 -15.18
CA PRO A 69 1.41 18.68 -16.50
C PRO A 69 1.94 17.78 -17.61
N ARG A 70 2.62 16.68 -17.26
CA ARG A 70 3.37 15.87 -18.23
C ARG A 70 3.51 14.42 -17.79
N LEU A 71 3.25 13.51 -18.72
CA LEU A 71 3.66 12.11 -18.64
C LEU A 71 5.15 12.00 -18.99
N LEU A 72 5.97 11.54 -18.04
CA LEU A 72 7.41 11.39 -18.24
C LEU A 72 7.80 10.03 -18.82
N LEU A 73 7.10 8.98 -18.39
CA LEU A 73 7.37 7.61 -18.79
C LEU A 73 6.06 6.84 -18.87
N ASN A 74 5.89 6.08 -19.96
CA ASN A 74 4.88 5.04 -20.08
C ASN A 74 5.61 3.74 -20.41
N GLU A 75 5.71 2.83 -19.44
CA GLU A 75 6.42 1.56 -19.58
C GLU A 75 5.38 0.42 -19.65
N PRO A 76 5.03 -0.08 -20.86
CA PRO A 76 4.08 -1.17 -21.00
C PRO A 76 4.68 -2.53 -20.60
N PHE A 77 6.01 -2.60 -20.40
CA PHE A 77 6.74 -3.83 -20.14
C PHE A 77 6.53 -4.91 -21.22
N ALA A 78 6.46 -4.48 -22.48
CA ALA A 78 6.26 -5.35 -23.65
C ALA A 78 7.57 -5.98 -24.18
N GLY A 79 8.71 -5.67 -23.56
CA GLY A 79 10.02 -6.14 -24.01
C GLY A 79 11.14 -5.69 -23.07
N ALA A 80 12.29 -5.33 -23.63
CA ALA A 80 13.41 -4.84 -22.84
C ALA A 80 13.02 -3.57 -22.06
N LEU A 81 13.49 -3.49 -20.81
CA LEU A 81 13.29 -2.33 -19.95
C LEU A 81 14.02 -1.12 -20.50
N SER A 82 13.39 0.05 -20.42
CA SER A 82 14.07 1.32 -20.72
C SER A 82 15.24 1.60 -19.75
N ASP A 83 16.13 2.50 -20.14
CA ASP A 83 17.31 2.80 -19.33
C ASP A 83 16.93 3.34 -17.94
N GLY A 84 17.74 3.02 -16.93
CA GLY A 84 17.65 3.56 -15.57
C GLY A 84 16.69 2.84 -14.62
N TRP A 85 16.06 1.75 -15.05
CA TRP A 85 15.41 0.81 -14.12
C TRP A 85 16.45 0.08 -13.26
N GLN A 86 16.15 -0.10 -11.99
CA GLN A 86 16.99 -0.77 -11.00
C GLN A 86 16.22 -1.93 -10.38
N TRP A 87 16.78 -3.12 -10.47
CA TRP A 87 16.25 -4.31 -9.80
C TRP A 87 16.88 -4.43 -8.41
N ILE A 88 16.05 -4.40 -7.37
CA ILE A 88 16.47 -4.61 -5.98
C ILE A 88 15.79 -5.88 -5.47
N ALA A 89 16.59 -6.92 -5.25
CA ALA A 89 16.15 -8.16 -4.61
C ALA A 89 17.22 -8.60 -3.59
N SER A 90 16.79 -8.84 -2.34
CA SER A 90 17.71 -9.25 -1.27
C SER A 90 17.78 -10.76 -1.07
N GLN A 91 17.04 -11.55 -1.86
CA GLN A 91 17.00 -13.00 -1.77
C GLN A 91 17.41 -13.64 -3.08
N GLU A 92 18.10 -14.77 -2.99
CA GLU A 92 18.23 -15.70 -4.11
C GLU A 92 16.84 -16.22 -4.51
N GLY A 93 16.57 -16.29 -5.82
CA GLY A 93 15.33 -16.85 -6.36
C GLY A 93 14.21 -15.85 -6.67
N ALA A 94 14.35 -14.56 -6.32
CA ALA A 94 13.43 -13.55 -6.86
C ALA A 94 13.67 -13.36 -8.37
N THR A 95 12.61 -13.39 -9.16
CA THR A 95 12.69 -13.27 -10.62
C THR A 95 11.92 -12.08 -11.14
N LEU A 96 12.33 -11.61 -12.31
CA LEU A 96 11.71 -10.52 -13.04
C LEU A 96 11.62 -10.91 -14.52
N ALA A 97 10.44 -10.74 -15.11
CA ALA A 97 10.18 -10.98 -16.52
C ALA A 97 9.27 -9.89 -17.12
N THR A 98 9.44 -9.65 -18.41
CA THR A 98 8.66 -8.70 -19.22
C THR A 98 8.15 -9.39 -20.49
N GLY A 99 7.17 -8.79 -21.18
CA GLY A 99 6.64 -9.27 -22.46
C GLY A 99 5.13 -9.05 -22.61
N ASN A 100 4.37 -9.34 -21.56
CA ASN A 100 2.92 -9.06 -21.48
C ASN A 100 2.58 -8.32 -20.18
N GLY A 101 3.37 -7.28 -19.90
CA GLY A 101 3.39 -6.63 -18.60
C GLY A 101 4.60 -7.08 -17.77
N LEU A 102 4.65 -6.58 -16.53
CA LEU A 102 5.71 -6.89 -15.58
C LEU A 102 5.29 -8.08 -14.71
N HIS A 103 6.13 -9.11 -14.68
CA HIS A 103 6.00 -10.25 -13.78
C HIS A 103 7.18 -10.24 -12.80
N ILE A 104 6.88 -10.13 -11.51
CA ILE A 104 7.84 -10.29 -10.43
C ILE A 104 7.39 -11.48 -9.58
N ALA A 105 8.29 -12.46 -9.38
CA ALA A 105 8.05 -13.57 -8.45
C ALA A 105 8.98 -13.46 -7.25
N THR A 106 8.48 -13.86 -6.08
CA THR A 106 9.23 -13.83 -4.83
C THR A 106 8.93 -15.07 -4.00
N ALA A 107 9.85 -15.43 -3.11
CA ALA A 107 9.63 -16.47 -2.13
C ALA A 107 8.68 -15.98 -1.02
N GLU A 108 8.13 -16.92 -0.25
CA GLU A 108 7.36 -16.60 0.95
C GLU A 108 8.14 -15.75 1.96
N ALA A 109 7.42 -15.10 2.86
CA ALA A 109 7.95 -14.23 3.90
C ALA A 109 8.82 -13.05 3.39
N CYS A 110 8.55 -12.56 2.19
CA CYS A 110 9.16 -11.34 1.65
C CYS A 110 8.20 -10.16 1.80
N ASP A 111 8.59 -9.10 2.48
CA ASP A 111 7.72 -7.94 2.69
C ASP A 111 8.54 -6.63 2.72
N LEU A 112 7.83 -5.50 2.68
CA LEU A 112 8.29 -4.15 3.01
C LEU A 112 7.54 -3.64 4.25
N TRP A 113 7.79 -4.28 5.40
CA TRP A 113 7.09 -3.96 6.64
C TRP A 113 7.92 -4.31 7.88
N HIS A 114 7.84 -3.45 8.91
CA HIS A 114 8.60 -3.58 10.15
C HIS A 114 10.11 -3.71 9.91
N LEU A 115 10.67 -4.90 10.16
CA LEU A 115 12.10 -5.21 9.99
C LEU A 115 12.35 -6.05 8.73
N ASN A 116 11.31 -6.33 7.94
CA ASN A 116 11.40 -7.08 6.70
C ASN A 116 11.44 -6.12 5.51
N PHE A 117 12.56 -6.07 4.82
CA PHE A 117 12.78 -5.21 3.64
C PHE A 117 13.13 -6.04 2.40
N ARG A 118 12.71 -7.32 2.40
CA ARG A 118 13.16 -8.34 1.45
C ARG A 118 12.32 -8.42 0.18
N ALA A 119 11.16 -7.77 0.17
CA ALA A 119 10.29 -7.74 -0.99
C ALA A 119 11.03 -7.18 -2.22
N PRO A 120 11.11 -7.95 -3.33
CA PRO A 120 11.75 -7.49 -4.53
C PRO A 120 10.96 -6.35 -5.19
N ARG A 121 11.70 -5.48 -5.86
CA ARG A 121 11.16 -4.26 -6.45
C ARG A 121 11.96 -3.86 -7.68
N LEU A 122 11.25 -3.38 -8.70
CA LEU A 122 11.81 -2.74 -9.86
C LEU A 122 11.53 -1.25 -9.73
N VAL A 123 12.58 -0.44 -9.60
CA VAL A 123 12.44 0.99 -9.26
C VAL A 123 13.27 1.88 -10.16
N LYS A 124 12.87 3.14 -10.28
CA LYS A 124 13.58 4.17 -11.04
C LYS A 124 13.75 5.41 -10.18
N GLU A 125 14.85 6.14 -10.37
CA GLU A 125 15.04 7.42 -9.69
C GLU A 125 14.01 8.45 -10.15
N VAL A 126 13.43 9.17 -9.19
CA VAL A 126 12.44 10.22 -9.40
C VAL A 126 12.78 11.44 -8.55
N GLN A 127 12.36 12.63 -9.00
CA GLN A 127 12.64 13.90 -8.33
C GLN A 127 11.45 14.85 -8.47
N GLY A 128 11.31 15.78 -7.51
CA GLY A 128 10.28 16.81 -7.52
C GLY A 128 8.86 16.29 -7.21
N ASP A 129 7.86 16.99 -7.75
CA ASP A 129 6.46 16.59 -7.68
C ASP A 129 6.15 15.62 -8.82
N PHE A 130 5.60 14.45 -8.48
CA PHE A 130 5.33 13.39 -9.45
C PHE A 130 4.21 12.47 -8.98
N ALA A 131 3.76 11.61 -9.89
CA ALA A 131 2.98 10.45 -9.57
C ALA A 131 3.49 9.24 -10.34
N ILE A 132 3.34 8.07 -9.75
CA ILE A 132 3.53 6.79 -10.41
C ILE A 132 2.21 6.03 -10.37
N GLU A 133 1.93 5.32 -11.45
CA GLU A 133 0.74 4.48 -11.60
C GLU A 133 1.13 3.09 -12.06
N ALA A 134 0.40 2.09 -11.59
CA ALA A 134 0.46 0.73 -12.11
C ALA A 134 -0.93 0.11 -12.13
N THR A 135 -1.16 -0.74 -13.12
CA THR A 135 -2.35 -1.59 -13.19
C THR A 135 -2.00 -2.98 -12.72
N CYS A 136 -2.56 -3.38 -11.58
CA CYS A 136 -2.45 -4.71 -11.01
C CYS A 136 -3.61 -5.55 -11.53
N ARG A 137 -3.30 -6.68 -12.16
CA ARG A 137 -4.29 -7.63 -12.68
C ARG A 137 -4.20 -8.94 -11.92
N ARG A 138 -5.36 -9.53 -11.67
CA ARG A 138 -5.47 -10.88 -11.12
C ARG A 138 -4.80 -11.86 -12.09
N ALA A 139 -3.99 -12.78 -11.54
CA ALA A 139 -3.46 -13.88 -12.33
C ALA A 139 -4.59 -14.84 -12.72
N GLU A 140 -4.50 -15.48 -13.89
CA GLU A 140 -5.51 -16.44 -14.33
C GLU A 140 -5.67 -17.58 -13.31
N GLY A 141 -6.89 -17.78 -12.79
CA GLY A 141 -7.17 -18.76 -11.74
C GLY A 141 -6.63 -18.43 -10.34
N GLY A 142 -6.07 -17.22 -10.14
CA GLY A 142 -5.44 -16.81 -8.89
C GLY A 142 -6.09 -15.60 -8.21
N ALA A 143 -5.47 -15.13 -7.13
CA ALA A 143 -5.82 -13.88 -6.46
C ALA A 143 -5.13 -12.67 -7.13
N LEU A 144 -5.48 -11.45 -6.70
CA LEU A 144 -4.68 -10.28 -7.03
C LEU A 144 -3.25 -10.44 -6.49
N PRO A 145 -2.24 -9.90 -7.19
CA PRO A 145 -0.88 -9.95 -6.73
C PRO A 145 -0.77 -9.24 -5.38
N MET A 146 0.00 -9.84 -4.48
CA MET A 146 0.35 -9.21 -3.24
C MET A 146 1.54 -8.29 -3.48
N GLY A 147 1.30 -7.00 -3.43
CA GLY A 147 2.26 -5.99 -3.87
C GLY A 147 1.58 -4.80 -4.51
N GLY A 148 2.37 -3.91 -5.07
CA GLY A 148 1.87 -2.67 -5.62
C GLY A 148 3.01 -1.72 -5.91
N LEU A 149 2.89 -0.48 -5.45
CA LEU A 149 3.84 0.59 -5.69
C LEU A 149 4.57 0.98 -4.42
N CYS A 150 5.82 1.40 -4.52
CA CYS A 150 6.56 2.02 -3.43
C CYS A 150 7.30 3.27 -3.86
N LEU A 151 7.46 4.18 -2.90
CA LEU A 151 8.47 5.24 -2.92
C LEU A 151 9.52 4.86 -1.88
N TRP A 152 10.74 4.60 -2.32
CA TRP A 152 11.82 4.01 -1.55
C TRP A 152 12.99 5.00 -1.41
N GLY A 153 13.17 5.54 -0.20
CA GLY A 153 14.36 6.30 0.16
C GLY A 153 15.39 5.44 0.88
N SER A 154 14.97 4.78 1.96
CA SER A 154 15.80 3.85 2.74
C SER A 154 14.93 2.85 3.51
N THR A 155 15.56 1.97 4.29
CA THR A 155 14.84 1.09 5.25
C THR A 155 14.14 1.87 6.36
N ALA A 156 14.58 3.10 6.64
CA ALA A 156 13.96 3.98 7.63
C ALA A 156 12.88 4.90 7.04
N ASP A 157 12.85 5.05 5.71
CA ASP A 157 12.06 6.05 5.00
C ASP A 157 11.58 5.52 3.65
N PHE A 158 10.35 5.00 3.65
CA PHE A 158 9.64 4.56 2.45
C PHE A 158 8.14 4.57 2.71
N VAL A 159 7.37 4.69 1.62
CA VAL A 159 5.93 4.44 1.64
C VAL A 159 5.57 3.43 0.57
N ARG A 160 4.53 2.65 0.83
CA ARG A 160 4.00 1.61 -0.04
C ARG A 160 2.49 1.72 -0.15
N LEU A 161 1.99 1.43 -1.34
CA LEU A 161 0.58 1.24 -1.63
C LEU A 161 0.43 -0.12 -2.31
N ASP A 162 -0.28 -1.04 -1.68
CA ASP A 162 -0.35 -2.42 -2.15
C ASP A 162 -1.74 -3.03 -2.05
N THR A 163 -1.96 -4.05 -2.88
CA THR A 163 -3.12 -4.94 -2.85
C THR A 163 -2.75 -6.26 -2.19
N GLY A 164 -3.75 -6.95 -1.61
CA GLY A 164 -3.64 -8.37 -1.27
C GLY A 164 -2.95 -8.70 0.06
N ALA A 165 -2.09 -7.82 0.59
CA ALA A 165 -1.32 -8.11 1.81
C ALA A 165 -2.19 -8.29 3.07
N MET A 166 -3.38 -7.68 3.11
CA MET A 166 -4.32 -7.74 4.23
C MET A 166 -5.63 -8.47 3.89
N GLY A 167 -5.75 -9.02 2.67
CA GLY A 167 -6.96 -9.65 2.16
C GLY A 167 -7.15 -9.41 0.66
N GLU A 168 -7.94 -10.27 0.01
CA GLU A 168 -8.07 -10.35 -1.45
C GLU A 168 -8.50 -9.03 -2.14
N SER A 169 -9.32 -8.21 -1.47
CA SER A 169 -9.81 -6.92 -1.98
C SER A 169 -9.27 -5.73 -1.18
N GLU A 170 -8.28 -5.95 -0.31
CA GLU A 170 -7.71 -4.88 0.50
C GLU A 170 -6.67 -4.09 -0.29
N VAL A 171 -6.76 -2.77 -0.16
CA VAL A 171 -5.72 -1.82 -0.57
C VAL A 171 -5.18 -1.17 0.69
N THR A 172 -3.86 -1.24 0.88
CA THR A 172 -3.17 -0.73 2.08
C THR A 172 -2.20 0.37 1.70
N PHE A 173 -2.23 1.49 2.43
CA PHE A 173 -1.23 2.55 2.37
C PHE A 173 -0.47 2.61 3.69
N ALA A 174 0.83 2.33 3.65
CA ALA A 174 1.65 2.20 4.84
C ALA A 174 3.13 2.46 4.53
N GLY A 175 4.00 2.42 5.52
CA GLY A 175 5.45 2.51 5.30
C GLY A 175 6.24 2.71 6.58
N SER A 176 7.49 3.12 6.44
CA SER A 176 8.33 3.62 7.53
C SER A 176 8.62 5.09 7.26
N ILE A 177 8.28 5.97 8.19
CA ILE A 177 8.52 7.42 8.08
C ILE A 177 9.32 7.86 9.31
N ALA A 178 10.52 8.40 9.08
CA ALA A 178 11.46 8.75 10.13
C ALA A 178 11.74 7.58 11.09
N ASN A 179 11.99 6.40 10.51
CA ASN A 179 12.28 5.14 11.21
C ASN A 179 11.14 4.66 12.13
N LYS A 180 9.89 4.97 11.79
CA LYS A 180 8.70 4.52 12.51
C LYS A 180 7.72 3.92 11.53
N ASP A 181 7.28 2.69 11.83
CA ASP A 181 6.21 2.05 11.08
C ASP A 181 4.91 2.86 11.18
N ARG A 182 4.36 3.21 10.02
CA ARG A 182 3.12 3.96 9.85
C ARG A 182 2.15 3.13 9.03
N PHE A 183 1.03 2.76 9.65
CA PHE A 183 -0.14 2.27 8.93
C PHE A 183 -1.05 3.47 8.69
N ILE A 184 -1.07 3.99 7.46
CA ILE A 184 -1.65 5.31 7.15
C ILE A 184 -3.13 5.17 6.81
N GLY A 185 -3.46 4.18 5.97
CA GLY A 185 -4.82 4.01 5.48
C GLY A 185 -5.09 2.64 4.87
N ARG A 186 -6.38 2.32 4.78
CA ARG A 186 -6.88 1.12 4.11
C ARG A 186 -8.19 1.38 3.38
N GLY A 187 -8.54 0.45 2.51
CA GLY A 187 -9.92 0.29 2.07
C GLY A 187 -10.11 -0.95 1.22
N ARG A 188 -11.38 -1.37 1.12
CA ARG A 188 -11.80 -2.49 0.29
C ARG A 188 -12.18 -1.99 -1.11
N LEU A 189 -11.56 -2.57 -2.13
CA LEU A 189 -11.88 -2.33 -3.54
C LEU A 189 -12.01 -3.67 -4.28
N VAL A 190 -13.22 -4.01 -4.69
CA VAL A 190 -13.51 -5.27 -5.39
C VAL A 190 -13.35 -5.06 -6.90
N GLY A 191 -12.50 -5.87 -7.52
CA GLY A 191 -12.33 -5.90 -8.97
C GLY A 191 -11.17 -6.80 -9.41
N ASP A 192 -11.19 -7.24 -10.67
CA ASP A 192 -10.13 -8.08 -11.24
C ASP A 192 -8.90 -7.29 -11.69
N THR A 193 -9.09 -6.00 -11.89
CA THR A 193 -8.05 -5.05 -12.29
C THR A 193 -8.14 -3.82 -11.41
N ILE A 194 -7.07 -3.56 -10.67
CA ILE A 194 -6.94 -2.40 -9.78
C ILE A 194 -5.82 -1.52 -10.30
N CYS A 195 -6.11 -0.24 -10.52
CA CYS A 195 -5.08 0.77 -10.74
C CYS A 195 -4.69 1.36 -9.39
N LEU A 196 -3.39 1.35 -9.11
CA LEU A 196 -2.78 2.00 -7.95
C LEU A 196 -2.07 3.26 -8.41
N ARG A 197 -2.10 4.30 -7.59
CA ARG A 197 -1.39 5.56 -7.82
C ARG A 197 -0.77 6.07 -6.54
N LEU A 198 0.52 6.37 -6.58
CA LEU A 198 1.22 7.12 -5.53
C LEU A 198 1.58 8.50 -6.07
N GLU A 199 1.19 9.54 -5.34
CA GLU A 199 1.50 10.94 -5.66
C GLU A 199 2.42 11.51 -4.60
N ARG A 200 3.39 12.33 -5.01
CA ARG A 200 4.19 13.18 -4.14
C ARG A 200 4.08 14.64 -4.60
N LYS A 201 3.75 15.53 -3.67
CA LYS A 201 3.72 16.98 -3.88
C LYS A 201 4.34 17.71 -2.68
N GLY A 202 5.54 18.24 -2.86
CA GLY A 202 6.38 18.70 -1.76
C GLY A 202 6.63 17.55 -0.77
N ASP A 203 6.16 17.71 0.46
CA ASP A 203 6.25 16.70 1.51
C ASP A 203 4.99 15.84 1.64
N ARG A 204 3.92 16.15 0.90
CA ARG A 204 2.68 15.37 0.96
C ARG A 204 2.77 14.17 0.04
N VAL A 205 2.42 13.00 0.57
CA VAL A 205 2.23 11.77 -0.23
C VAL A 205 0.83 11.22 -0.10
N ARG A 206 0.25 10.81 -1.23
CA ARG A 206 -1.11 10.25 -1.33
C ARG A 206 -1.08 8.88 -2.00
N GLY A 207 -1.84 7.95 -1.44
CA GLY A 207 -2.15 6.67 -2.06
C GLY A 207 -3.57 6.66 -2.59
N LEU A 208 -3.76 6.40 -3.87
CA LEU A 208 -5.07 6.32 -4.52
C LEU A 208 -5.24 5.00 -5.26
N CYS A 209 -6.49 4.55 -5.37
CA CYS A 209 -6.85 3.37 -6.14
C CYS A 209 -8.15 3.58 -6.93
N ARG A 210 -8.32 2.78 -7.98
CA ARG A 210 -9.59 2.63 -8.71
C ARG A 210 -9.66 1.27 -9.38
N THR A 211 -10.87 0.85 -9.72
CA THR A 211 -11.08 -0.21 -10.71
C THR A 211 -10.89 0.34 -12.13
N ASP A 212 -10.78 -0.55 -13.12
CA ASP A 212 -10.72 -0.14 -14.52
C ASP A 212 -11.95 0.69 -14.92
N GLY A 213 -11.73 1.84 -15.55
CA GLY A 213 -12.78 2.82 -15.89
C GLY A 213 -13.51 3.47 -14.70
N GLY A 214 -13.17 3.12 -13.47
CA GLY A 214 -13.84 3.59 -12.25
C GLY A 214 -13.39 4.98 -11.76
N ALA A 215 -14.12 5.49 -10.77
CA ALA A 215 -13.72 6.69 -10.03
C ALA A 215 -12.51 6.43 -9.13
N TRP A 216 -11.72 7.47 -8.88
CA TRP A 216 -10.59 7.40 -7.97
C TRP A 216 -11.03 7.52 -6.51
N PHE A 217 -10.37 6.73 -5.66
CA PHE A 217 -10.53 6.77 -4.22
C PHE A 217 -9.18 7.02 -3.55
N LEU A 218 -9.18 7.88 -2.53
CA LEU A 218 -8.07 8.05 -1.61
C LEU A 218 -8.07 6.89 -0.61
N VAL A 219 -6.93 6.21 -0.51
CA VAL A 219 -6.63 5.18 0.49
C VAL A 219 -6.04 5.84 1.75
N GLY A 220 -5.20 6.86 1.56
CA GLY A 220 -4.71 7.69 2.65
C GLY A 220 -3.70 8.75 2.19
N GLU A 221 -3.34 9.62 3.12
CA GLU A 221 -2.40 10.73 2.93
C GLU A 221 -1.48 10.85 4.15
N ALA A 222 -0.22 11.22 3.92
CA ALA A 222 0.76 11.46 4.97
C ALA A 222 1.76 12.55 4.57
N ASP A 223 2.31 13.24 5.58
CA ASP A 223 3.49 14.08 5.42
C ASP A 223 4.76 13.23 5.52
N TRP A 224 5.64 13.36 4.53
CA TRP A 224 6.90 12.65 4.41
C TRP A 224 7.97 13.51 3.72
N SER A 225 8.75 14.21 4.54
CA SER A 225 9.94 14.94 4.11
C SER A 225 11.10 13.98 3.84
N TRP A 226 11.61 13.99 2.60
CA TRP A 226 12.79 13.21 2.20
C TRP A 226 13.65 14.05 1.25
N SER A 227 14.95 14.14 1.53
CA SER A 227 15.90 14.97 0.77
C SER A 227 16.98 14.16 0.05
N GLY A 228 16.96 12.83 0.17
CA GLY A 228 17.91 11.94 -0.50
C GLY A 228 17.47 11.57 -1.91
N VAL A 229 18.23 10.67 -2.53
CA VAL A 229 17.79 10.00 -3.76
C VAL A 229 16.50 9.25 -3.47
N LEU A 230 15.50 9.42 -4.32
CA LEU A 230 14.21 8.74 -4.19
C LEU A 230 14.01 7.79 -5.36
N LEU A 231 13.74 6.54 -5.05
CA LEU A 231 13.39 5.52 -6.03
C LEU A 231 11.89 5.27 -5.99
N ALA A 232 11.28 4.99 -7.13
CA ALA A 232 9.85 4.71 -7.22
C ALA A 232 9.58 3.59 -8.22
N GLY A 233 8.63 2.71 -7.90
CA GLY A 233 8.23 1.65 -8.82
C GLY A 233 7.48 0.51 -8.16
N PRO A 234 7.19 -0.55 -8.93
CA PRO A 234 6.47 -1.71 -8.43
C PRO A 234 7.32 -2.58 -7.49
N PHE A 235 6.64 -3.21 -6.52
CA PHE A 235 7.19 -4.23 -5.63
C PHE A 235 6.20 -5.38 -5.43
N VAL A 236 6.70 -6.54 -5.01
CA VAL A 236 5.89 -7.71 -4.69
C VAL A 236 6.24 -8.23 -3.30
N ALA A 237 5.21 -8.60 -2.54
CA ALA A 237 5.32 -9.25 -1.25
C ALA A 237 4.89 -10.73 -1.36
N GLY A 238 5.47 -11.58 -0.52
CA GLY A 238 5.08 -12.97 -0.32
C GLY A 238 4.72 -13.17 1.15
N LEU A 239 3.47 -13.51 1.44
CA LEU A 239 3.10 -14.00 2.78
C LEU A 239 3.55 -15.45 2.92
N VAL A 240 3.69 -15.88 4.18
CA VAL A 240 3.83 -17.30 4.49
C VAL A 240 2.48 -17.96 4.23
N ASP A 241 2.46 -19.01 3.41
CA ASP A 241 1.28 -19.85 3.32
C ASP A 241 1.13 -20.60 4.65
N ARG A 242 0.03 -20.32 5.36
CA ARG A 242 -0.28 -20.97 6.64
C ARG A 242 -1.28 -22.12 6.48
N THR A 243 -1.53 -22.58 5.25
CA THR A 243 -2.50 -23.65 4.96
C THR A 243 -1.90 -25.05 4.87
N ALA A 244 -0.61 -25.22 5.21
CA ALA A 244 0.06 -26.52 5.28
C ALA A 244 -0.04 -27.19 6.67
#